data_AF-A0A7S3D612-F1
#
_entry.id   AF-A0A7S3D612-F1
#
_cell.length_a   1.000
_cell.length_b   1.000
_cell.length_c   1.000
_cell.angle_alpha   90.00
_cell.angle_beta   90.00
_cell.angle_gamma   90.00
#
_symmetry.space_group_name_H-M   'P 1'
#
loop_
_entity.id
_entity.type
_entity.pdbx_description
1 polymer ?
#
loop_
_entity_poly.entity_id
_entity_poly.type
_entity_poly.pdbx_seq_one_letter_code
_entity_poly.pdbx_strand_id
1 'polypeptide(L)'
;MFEVDNKLQRHKFLCSLATVEHSLQLEFDGSKVQGEPIYDDIDRTSPQGKTSAVHFIEFKFSGEEKAAFDRAVSAGSEVCLAITHDNYAHKAVLKGTLLQQLVKDLSA
;
A
#
# COMPACT_ATOMS: atom_id res chain seq x y z
N MET A 1 1.38 4.33 -7.42
CA MET A 1 1.95 4.47 -8.78
C MET A 1 3.41 4.83 -8.65
N PHE A 2 4.27 4.24 -9.47
CA PHE A 2 5.70 4.58 -9.55
C PHE A 2 5.95 5.49 -10.75
N GLU A 3 6.42 6.71 -10.49
CA GLU A 3 6.73 7.71 -11.52
C GLU A 3 8.24 7.95 -11.59
N VAL A 4 8.83 7.68 -12.75
CA VAL A 4 10.26 7.91 -13.02
C VAL A 4 10.37 8.43 -14.45
N ASP A 5 10.82 9.68 -14.64
CA ASP A 5 10.78 10.35 -15.96
C ASP A 5 11.62 9.64 -17.02
N ASN A 6 12.88 9.35 -16.68
CA ASN A 6 13.82 8.74 -17.60
C ASN A 6 13.43 7.28 -17.92
N LYS A 7 13.21 6.98 -19.21
CA LYS A 7 12.75 5.66 -19.67
C LYS A 7 13.67 4.51 -19.24
N LEU A 8 14.98 4.69 -19.31
CA LEU A 8 15.96 3.65 -18.98
C LEU A 8 16.01 3.42 -17.46
N GLN A 9 16.00 4.50 -16.68
CA GLN A 9 15.96 4.40 -15.22
C GLN A 9 14.65 3.76 -14.76
N ARG A 10 13.51 4.17 -15.32
CA ARG A 10 12.20 3.57 -15.03
C ARG A 10 12.18 2.08 -15.32
N HIS A 11 12.73 1.65 -16.45
CA HIS A 11 12.82 0.24 -16.77
C HIS A 11 13.63 -0.53 -15.73
N LYS A 12 14.85 -0.07 -15.41
CA LYS A 12 15.70 -0.69 -14.39
C LYS A 12 15.03 -0.75 -13.01
N PHE A 13 14.39 0.34 -12.61
CA PHE A 13 13.66 0.46 -11.36
C PHE A 13 12.51 -0.56 -11.29
N LEU A 14 11.64 -0.62 -12.30
CA LEU A 14 10.52 -1.57 -12.31
C LEU A 14 10.99 -3.04 -12.40
N CYS A 15 12.12 -3.33 -13.03
CA CYS A 15 12.72 -4.68 -13.00
C CYS A 15 13.27 -5.05 -11.62
N SER A 16 13.65 -4.07 -10.80
CA SER A 16 14.13 -4.31 -9.42
C SER A 16 13.00 -4.50 -8.39
N LEU A 17 11.75 -4.26 -8.78
CA LEU A 17 10.58 -4.28 -7.89
C LEU A 17 9.61 -5.42 -8.18
N ALA A 18 10.11 -6.57 -8.64
CA ALA A 18 9.27 -7.75 -8.78
C ALA A 18 8.52 -8.04 -7.47
N THR A 19 7.22 -8.36 -7.55
CA THR A 19 6.37 -8.68 -6.38
C THR A 19 6.14 -7.56 -5.37
N VAL A 20 6.51 -6.31 -5.68
CA VAL A 20 6.34 -5.16 -4.76
C VAL A 20 4.90 -4.98 -4.28
N GLU A 21 3.91 -5.37 -5.08
CA GLU A 21 2.49 -5.34 -4.74
C GLU A 21 2.12 -6.14 -3.48
N HIS A 22 2.94 -7.11 -3.09
CA HIS A 22 2.76 -7.91 -1.87
C HIS A 22 3.43 -7.31 -0.63
N SER A 23 4.10 -6.17 -0.75
CA SER A 23 4.90 -5.56 0.32
C SER A 23 4.25 -4.32 0.94
N LEU A 24 3.00 -4.02 0.57
CA LEU A 24 2.28 -2.86 1.09
C LEU A 24 1.51 -3.21 2.36
N GLN A 25 1.63 -2.38 3.40
CA GLN A 25 0.87 -2.54 4.64
C GLN A 25 0.47 -1.19 5.22
N LEU A 26 -0.69 -1.14 5.87
CA LEU A 26 -1.07 -0.03 6.75
C LEU A 26 -0.61 -0.33 8.16
N GLU A 27 0.04 0.64 8.81
CA GLU A 27 0.56 0.52 10.18
C GLU A 27 -0.03 1.62 11.05
N PHE A 28 -0.54 1.26 12.23
CA PHE A 28 -1.10 2.18 13.22
C PHE A 28 -1.16 1.49 14.58
N ASP A 29 -0.79 2.18 15.67
CA ASP A 29 -0.88 1.67 17.05
C ASP A 29 -0.37 0.24 17.28
N GLY A 30 0.69 -0.16 16.57
CA GLY A 30 1.27 -1.51 16.64
C GLY A 30 0.52 -2.58 15.83
N SER A 31 -0.64 -2.25 15.26
CA SER A 31 -1.36 -3.07 14.29
C SER A 31 -0.77 -2.92 12.88
N LYS A 32 -0.93 -3.99 12.08
CA LYS A 32 -0.57 -4.02 10.66
C LYS A 32 -1.70 -4.66 9.87
N VAL A 33 -2.16 -3.98 8.82
CA VAL A 33 -3.11 -4.53 7.85
C VAL A 33 -2.40 -4.70 6.53
N GLN A 34 -2.23 -5.95 6.11
CA GLN A 34 -1.57 -6.30 4.86
C GLN A 34 -2.45 -5.89 3.66
N GLY A 35 -1.81 -5.29 2.66
CA GLY A 35 -2.45 -5.02 1.37
C GLY A 35 -2.38 -6.25 0.47
N GLU A 36 -3.51 -6.56 -0.14
CA GLU A 36 -3.66 -7.65 -1.11
C GLU A 36 -3.81 -7.07 -2.52
N PRO A 37 -3.03 -7.52 -3.51
CA PRO A 37 -3.23 -7.10 -4.89
C PRO A 37 -4.62 -7.50 -5.39
N ILE A 38 -5.32 -6.58 -6.04
CA ILE A 38 -6.55 -6.90 -6.78
C ILE A 38 -6.11 -7.54 -8.09
N TYR A 39 -6.34 -8.84 -8.23
CA TYR A 39 -6.11 -9.56 -9.49
C TYR A 39 -7.28 -9.33 -10.43
N ASP A 40 -7.03 -8.63 -11.53
CA ASP A 40 -7.96 -8.40 -12.63
C ASP A 40 -7.77 -9.42 -13.77
N ASP A 41 -7.33 -10.64 -13.46
CA ASP A 41 -6.90 -11.69 -14.41
C ASP A 41 -5.74 -11.27 -15.37
N ILE A 42 -5.07 -10.16 -15.08
CA ILE A 42 -3.92 -9.68 -15.84
C ILE A 42 -2.66 -9.86 -15.01
N ASP A 43 -1.75 -10.73 -15.46
CA ASP A 43 -0.42 -10.85 -14.87
C ASP A 43 0.35 -9.54 -15.08
N ARG A 44 0.53 -8.78 -13.99
CA ARG A 44 1.20 -7.47 -13.98
C ARG A 44 2.72 -7.60 -13.96
N THR A 45 3.25 -8.81 -13.80
CA THR A 45 4.66 -9.10 -13.95
C THR A 45 4.91 -9.69 -15.32
N SER A 46 5.69 -8.99 -16.14
CA SER A 46 6.09 -9.55 -17.44
C SER A 46 6.93 -10.82 -17.25
N PRO A 47 7.01 -11.70 -18.27
CA PRO A 47 7.89 -12.89 -18.22
C PRO A 47 9.38 -12.58 -17.95
N GLN A 48 9.78 -11.31 -18.03
CA GLN A 48 11.13 -10.81 -17.76
C GLN A 48 11.30 -10.29 -16.32
N GLY A 49 10.31 -10.48 -15.44
CA GLY A 49 10.36 -10.05 -14.03
C GLY A 49 10.08 -8.56 -13.79
N LYS A 50 9.76 -7.80 -14.84
CA LYS A 50 9.40 -6.38 -14.73
C LYS A 50 7.98 -6.22 -14.17
N THR A 51 7.85 -5.48 -13.08
CA THR A 51 6.56 -5.12 -12.49
C THR A 51 5.88 -3.95 -13.21
N SER A 52 4.60 -3.71 -12.88
CA SER A 52 3.80 -2.60 -13.38
C SER A 52 4.17 -1.28 -12.69
N ALA A 53 3.94 -0.14 -13.35
CA ALA A 53 4.04 1.16 -12.69
C ALA A 53 2.79 1.48 -11.84
N VAL A 54 1.68 0.78 -12.10
CA VAL A 54 0.37 0.99 -11.46
C VAL A 54 -0.10 -0.34 -10.87
N HIS A 55 -0.52 -0.30 -9.62
CA HIS A 55 -1.03 -1.42 -8.85
C HIS A 55 -2.33 -1.02 -8.17
N PHE A 56 -3.27 -1.96 -8.09
CA PHE A 56 -4.49 -1.82 -7.31
C PHE A 56 -4.37 -2.74 -6.10
N ILE A 57 -4.49 -2.17 -4.91
CA ILE A 57 -4.30 -2.88 -3.65
C ILE A 57 -5.59 -2.73 -2.83
N GLU A 58 -6.11 -3.85 -2.36
CA GLU A 58 -7.23 -3.93 -1.44
C GLU A 58 -6.70 -4.18 -0.02
N PHE A 59 -7.13 -3.38 0.95
CA PHE A 59 -6.85 -3.62 2.36
C PHE A 59 -8.10 -4.17 3.03
N LYS A 60 -8.07 -5.46 3.37
CA LYS A 60 -9.19 -6.12 4.04
C LYS A 60 -9.02 -6.02 5.54
N PHE A 61 -9.95 -5.30 6.18
CA PHE A 61 -9.96 -5.17 7.64
C PHE A 61 -10.96 -6.17 8.24
N SER A 62 -10.50 -6.91 9.24
CA SER A 62 -11.36 -7.58 10.22
C SER A 62 -12.11 -6.55 11.09
N GLY A 63 -13.15 -7.00 11.80
CA GLY A 63 -13.89 -6.12 12.72
C GLY A 63 -12.99 -5.51 13.82
N GLU A 64 -12.02 -6.28 14.31
CA GLU A 64 -11.05 -5.82 15.32
C GLU A 64 -10.11 -4.75 14.75
N GLU A 65 -9.59 -4.96 13.54
CA GLU A 65 -8.72 -3.99 12.86
C GLU A 65 -9.47 -2.71 12.50
N LYS A 66 -10.73 -2.80 12.06
CA LYS A 66 -11.57 -1.60 11.82
C LYS A 66 -11.71 -0.76 13.08
N ALA A 67 -12.04 -1.40 14.21
CA ALA A 67 -12.19 -0.71 15.48
C ALA A 67 -10.85 -0.14 16.00
N ALA A 68 -9.73 -0.84 15.78
CA ALA A 68 -8.41 -0.35 16.11
C ALA A 68 -8.02 0.87 15.25
N PHE A 69 -8.31 0.82 13.96
CA PHE A 69 -8.05 1.92 13.03
C PHE A 69 -8.85 3.18 13.39
N ASP A 70 -10.16 3.04 13.66
CA ASP A 70 -11.00 4.16 14.08
C ASP A 70 -10.51 4.79 15.40
N ARG A 71 -10.13 3.96 16.39
CA ARG A 71 -9.52 4.46 17.63
C ARG A 71 -8.22 5.21 17.38
N ALA A 72 -7.32 4.66 16.56
CA ALA A 72 -6.06 5.31 16.22
C ALA A 72 -6.29 6.67 15.56
N VAL A 73 -7.21 6.74 14.60
CA VAL A 73 -7.58 7.99 13.91
C VAL A 73 -8.20 9.00 14.88
N SER A 74 -9.10 8.56 15.76
CA SER A 74 -9.75 9.41 16.76
C SER A 74 -8.78 9.94 17.83
N ALA A 75 -7.77 9.15 18.21
CA ALA A 75 -6.73 9.55 19.15
C ALA A 75 -5.64 10.45 18.52
N GLY A 76 -5.67 10.64 17.19
CA GLY A 76 -4.62 11.36 16.47
C GLY A 76 -3.30 10.58 16.40
N SER A 77 -3.36 9.25 16.52
CA SER A 77 -2.20 8.38 16.37
C SER A 77 -1.60 8.46 14.97
N GLU A 78 -0.33 8.09 14.86
CA GLU A 78 0.33 7.99 13.57
C GLU A 78 -0.21 6.79 12.79
N VAL A 79 -0.76 7.05 11.61
CA VAL A 79 -1.17 6.04 10.64
C VAL A 79 -0.26 6.16 9.42
N CYS A 80 0.29 5.05 8.96
CA CYS A 80 1.22 5.04 7.83
C CYS A 80 0.89 3.99 6.80
N LEU A 81 1.12 4.33 5.53
CA LEU A 81 1.28 3.36 4.46
C LEU A 81 2.78 3.03 4.33
N ALA A 82 3.14 1.77 4.48
CA ALA A 82 4.50 1.27 4.35
C ALA A 82 4.63 0.32 3.16
N ILE A 83 5.78 0.38 2.50
CA ILE A 83 6.25 -0.55 1.48
C ILE A 83 7.51 -1.19 2.05
N THR A 84 7.51 -2.51 2.21
CA THR A 84 8.57 -3.29 2.88
C THR A 84 9.49 -4.05 1.92
N HIS A 85 9.37 -3.81 0.62
CA HIS A 85 10.23 -4.43 -0.39
C HIS A 85 11.69 -3.97 -0.25
N ASP A 86 12.65 -4.90 -0.27
CA ASP A 86 14.07 -4.61 -0.03
C ASP A 86 14.65 -3.51 -0.95
N ASN A 87 14.24 -3.52 -2.22
CA ASN A 87 14.68 -2.53 -3.21
C ASN A 87 13.88 -1.21 -3.16
N TYR A 88 12.87 -1.08 -2.30
CA TYR A 88 12.07 0.14 -2.12
C TYR A 88 11.38 0.22 -0.74
N ALA A 89 12.18 0.22 0.33
CA ALA A 89 11.67 0.40 1.68
C ALA A 89 11.25 1.87 1.89
N HIS A 90 9.94 2.14 1.93
CA HIS A 90 9.40 3.50 2.03
C HIS A 90 8.18 3.53 2.94
N LYS A 91 8.02 4.61 3.71
CA LYS A 91 6.87 4.81 4.61
C LYS A 91 6.35 6.24 4.49
N ALA A 92 5.04 6.39 4.39
CA ALA A 92 4.37 7.68 4.29
C ALA A 92 3.30 7.80 5.39
N VAL A 93 3.40 8.87 6.19
CA VAL A 93 2.40 9.20 7.22
C VAL A 93 1.15 9.76 6.55
N LEU A 94 0.00 9.14 6.81
CA LEU A 94 -1.32 9.61 6.37
C LEU A 94 -1.85 10.62 7.39
N LYS A 95 -2.47 11.71 6.91
CA LYS A 95 -2.89 12.81 7.79
C LYS A 95 -4.25 13.41 7.40
N GLY A 96 -4.85 14.09 8.37
CA GLY A 96 -5.96 15.02 8.15
C GLY A 96 -7.24 14.33 7.68
N THR A 97 -7.96 15.01 6.79
CA THR A 97 -9.29 14.60 6.31
C THR A 97 -9.28 13.26 5.57
N LEU A 98 -8.15 12.84 5.01
CA LEU A 98 -8.01 11.53 4.36
C LEU A 98 -8.36 10.39 5.33
N LEU A 99 -7.80 10.39 6.54
CA LEU A 99 -8.05 9.35 7.53
C LEU A 99 -9.52 9.28 7.92
N GLN A 100 -10.16 10.45 8.06
CA GLN A 100 -11.57 10.55 8.39
C GLN A 100 -12.49 10.00 7.28
N GLN A 101 -12.07 10.08 6.01
CA GLN A 101 -12.81 9.45 4.91
C GLN A 101 -12.62 7.94 4.90
N LEU A 102 -11.39 7.46 5.10
CA LEU A 102 -11.10 6.01 5.16
C LEU A 102 -11.89 5.31 6.28
N VAL A 103 -12.05 5.95 7.45
CA VAL A 103 -12.90 5.41 8.53
C VAL A 103 -14.36 5.25 8.08
N LYS A 104 -14.89 6.20 7.30
CA LYS A 104 -16.26 6.12 6.78
C LYS A 104 -16.41 5.00 5.76
N ASP A 105 -15.44 4.82 4.88
CA ASP A 105 -15.44 3.73 3.89
C ASP A 105 -15.47 2.35 4.55
N LEU A 106 -14.83 2.19 5.72
CA LEU A 106 -14.84 0.94 6.49
C LEU A 106 -16.12 0.69 7.28
N SER A 107 -16.94 1.73 7.47
CA SER A 107 -18.19 1.71 8.25
C SER A 107 -19.44 1.45 7.40
N ALA A 108 -19.30 1.48 6.07
CA ALA A 108 -20.34 1.11 5.10
C ALA A 108 -20.44 -0.40 4.93
#